data_AF-A0A940VKS8-F1
#
_entry.id   AF-A0A940VKS8-F1
#
_cell.length_a   1.000
_cell.length_b   1.000
_cell.length_c   1.000
_cell.angle_alpha   90.00
_cell.angle_beta   90.00
_cell.angle_gamma   90.00
#
_symmetry.space_group_name_H-M   'P 1'
#
loop_
_entity.id
_entity.type
_entity.pdbx_description
1 polymer ?
#
loop_
_entity_poly.entity_id
_entity_poly.type
_entity_poly.pdbx_seq_one_letter_code
_entity_poly.pdbx_strand_id
1 'polypeptide(L)'
;IVPDIVASIERYPELYGYCYAGKDIPEEVVLLAPLVITPPIFQNHKGLKLIPMRAMVRDNFWLNDTLFNLGQQAFLTMGASVAHLAFAFASHTGASPIILAGQDLAYGADGKQSHSSGTIYDGDVYGLSKQEKIEVEGYYGGTVYTNRDWQLFKQWFELQLLKQPESVVINATEGGARIKGTVELPLKEAVARYCVREVNILEELKETPKYSLNALIMQRNLVKAKKDLAKFLKQTRSMLQKLDKINLTPATTEKAMVAALTEMKETDKIIIYINEHNLLRHVLQPVIVNTFNNFYRIPEKMGYETVNDNLKLQKDFLVVVAASTERVVNILQKNIDDFAKYIKA
;
A
#
# COMPACT_ATOMS: atom_id res chain seq x y z
N ILE A 1 -0.43 -4.94 -30.06
CA ILE A 1 -1.67 -4.88 -29.24
C ILE A 1 -1.64 -3.55 -28.52
N VAL A 2 -2.68 -2.73 -28.66
CA VAL A 2 -2.86 -1.52 -27.84
C VAL A 2 -3.81 -1.91 -26.71
N PRO A 3 -3.41 -1.78 -25.43
CA PRO A 3 -4.29 -2.13 -24.32
C PRO A 3 -5.33 -1.03 -24.08
N ASP A 4 -6.56 -1.42 -23.71
CA ASP A 4 -7.57 -0.44 -23.26
C ASP A 4 -7.17 0.23 -21.93
N ILE A 5 -6.52 -0.54 -21.05
CA ILE A 5 -6.11 -0.10 -19.71
C ILE A 5 -4.67 -0.54 -19.43
N VAL A 6 -3.83 0.39 -18.96
CA VAL A 6 -2.52 0.12 -18.39
C VAL A 6 -2.58 0.33 -16.88
N ALA A 7 -2.18 -0.69 -16.12
CA ALA A 7 -2.13 -0.62 -14.66
C ALA A 7 -0.72 -0.33 -14.14
N SER A 8 -0.62 0.38 -13.02
CA SER A 8 0.67 0.67 -12.35
C SER A 8 0.51 0.68 -10.84
N ILE A 9 1.50 0.18 -10.11
CA ILE A 9 1.46 0.13 -8.64
C ILE A 9 2.79 0.47 -7.95
N GLU A 10 3.94 0.35 -8.63
CA GLU A 10 5.22 0.61 -7.99
C GLU A 10 5.49 2.10 -7.76
N ARG A 11 6.30 2.38 -6.73
CA ARG A 11 6.52 3.74 -6.21
C ARG A 11 7.89 4.31 -6.55
N TYR A 12 8.76 3.52 -7.17
CA TYR A 12 10.16 3.89 -7.40
C TYR A 12 10.27 4.82 -8.61
N PRO A 13 11.03 5.93 -8.53
CA PRO A 13 11.22 6.88 -9.64
C PRO A 13 11.65 6.23 -10.96
N GLU A 14 12.45 5.17 -10.87
CA GLU A 14 13.04 4.46 -12.01
C GLU A 14 11.98 3.74 -12.85
N LEU A 15 10.84 3.35 -12.27
CA LEU A 15 9.72 2.73 -13.00
C LEU A 15 9.29 3.60 -14.19
N TYR A 16 9.27 4.93 -14.02
CA TYR A 16 8.92 5.83 -15.12
C TYR A 16 9.91 5.65 -16.29
N GLY A 17 11.21 5.61 -16.00
CA GLY A 17 12.26 5.38 -17.00
C GLY A 17 12.08 4.06 -17.76
N TYR A 18 11.84 2.97 -17.05
CA TYR A 18 11.72 1.63 -17.65
C TYR A 18 10.42 1.43 -18.44
N CYS A 19 9.30 1.90 -17.88
CA CYS A 19 7.98 1.51 -18.36
C CYS A 19 7.28 2.60 -19.18
N TYR A 20 7.68 3.88 -19.07
CA TYR A 20 6.92 5.01 -19.62
C TYR A 20 7.76 5.99 -20.45
N ALA A 21 9.02 6.22 -20.09
CA ALA A 21 9.87 7.20 -20.76
C ALA A 21 10.09 6.84 -22.24
N GLY A 22 9.90 7.82 -23.13
CA GLY A 22 10.03 7.64 -24.58
C GLY A 22 8.91 6.83 -25.23
N LYS A 23 7.88 6.40 -24.48
CA LYS A 23 6.71 5.71 -25.03
C LYS A 23 5.62 6.71 -25.35
N ASP A 24 5.13 6.69 -26.58
CA ASP A 24 3.90 7.42 -26.95
C ASP A 24 2.69 6.53 -26.64
N ILE A 25 2.17 6.67 -25.42
CA ILE A 25 0.96 5.96 -24.99
C ILE A 25 -0.24 6.74 -25.56
N PRO A 26 -1.09 6.08 -26.38
CA PRO A 26 -2.26 6.74 -26.96
C PRO A 26 -3.23 7.29 -25.91
N GLU A 27 -3.96 8.36 -26.25
CA GLU A 27 -4.89 9.03 -25.32
C GLU A 27 -6.11 8.16 -24.98
N GLU A 28 -6.43 7.21 -25.85
CA GLU A 28 -7.47 6.22 -25.63
C GLU A 28 -7.13 5.18 -24.57
N VAL A 29 -5.85 5.01 -24.23
CA VAL A 29 -5.43 4.09 -23.17
C VAL A 29 -5.74 4.72 -21.82
N VAL A 30 -6.42 3.97 -20.95
CA VAL A 30 -6.75 4.39 -19.58
C VAL A 30 -5.61 4.02 -18.63
N LEU A 31 -5.21 4.92 -17.74
CA LEU A 31 -4.30 4.61 -16.64
C LEU A 31 -5.09 4.18 -15.39
N LEU A 32 -4.84 2.96 -14.91
CA LEU A 32 -5.31 2.48 -13.61
C LEU A 32 -4.16 2.51 -12.59
N ALA A 33 -4.17 3.47 -11.68
CA ALA A 33 -3.09 3.60 -10.70
C ALA A 33 -3.51 4.26 -9.38
N PRO A 34 -3.09 3.71 -8.21
CA PRO A 34 -3.33 4.34 -6.92
C PRO A 34 -2.45 5.60 -6.76
N LEU A 35 -2.81 6.47 -5.81
CA LEU A 35 -2.12 7.76 -5.55
C LEU A 35 -0.66 7.65 -5.05
N VAL A 36 -0.12 6.44 -4.91
CA VAL A 36 1.23 6.21 -4.37
C VAL A 36 2.29 6.04 -5.46
N ILE A 37 1.90 6.02 -6.74
CA ILE A 37 2.85 5.96 -7.85
C ILE A 37 3.52 7.31 -8.09
N THR A 38 4.58 7.33 -8.89
CA THR A 38 5.40 8.53 -9.11
C THR A 38 4.64 9.60 -9.90
N PRO A 39 4.76 10.90 -9.54
CA PRO A 39 4.05 11.97 -10.24
C PRO A 39 4.24 12.02 -11.76
N PRO A 40 5.43 11.73 -12.33
CA PRO A 40 5.63 11.74 -13.78
C PRO A 40 4.68 10.80 -14.54
N ILE A 41 4.27 9.67 -13.97
CA ILE A 41 3.32 8.76 -14.64
C ILE A 41 1.96 9.44 -14.81
N PHE A 42 1.44 10.07 -13.75
CA PHE A 42 0.18 10.82 -13.82
C PHE A 42 0.29 12.06 -14.73
N GLN A 43 1.42 12.77 -14.68
CA GLN A 43 1.63 14.01 -15.44
C GLN A 43 1.77 13.77 -16.95
N ASN A 44 2.42 12.68 -17.36
CA ASN A 44 2.68 12.40 -18.77
C ASN A 44 1.59 11.53 -19.42
N HIS A 45 0.76 10.85 -18.64
CA HIS A 45 -0.36 10.10 -19.18
C HIS A 45 -1.49 11.05 -19.63
N LYS A 46 -1.79 11.06 -20.94
CA LYS A 46 -2.77 11.95 -21.56
C LYS A 46 -4.22 11.48 -21.38
N GLY A 47 -4.42 10.16 -21.36
CA GLY A 47 -5.74 9.54 -21.26
C GLY A 47 -6.42 9.65 -19.90
N LEU A 48 -7.57 8.97 -19.81
CA LEU A 48 -8.40 8.87 -18.61
C LEU A 48 -7.62 8.19 -17.48
N LYS A 49 -7.80 8.68 -16.25
CA LYS A 49 -7.10 8.18 -15.06
C LYS A 49 -8.13 7.62 -14.08
N LEU A 50 -8.00 6.33 -13.77
CA LEU A 50 -8.75 5.64 -12.74
C LEU A 50 -7.86 5.50 -11.50
N ILE A 51 -8.30 6.12 -10.41
CA ILE A 51 -7.51 6.24 -9.19
C ILE A 51 -8.22 5.48 -8.06
N PRO A 52 -7.93 4.18 -7.86
CA PRO A 52 -8.54 3.43 -6.78
C PRO A 52 -7.95 3.80 -5.42
N MET A 53 -8.77 3.78 -4.38
CA MET A 53 -8.29 3.79 -3.00
C MET A 53 -7.91 2.38 -2.60
N ARG A 54 -6.75 2.21 -1.95
CA ARG A 54 -6.32 0.89 -1.50
C ARG A 54 -7.00 0.54 -0.18
N ALA A 55 -7.76 -0.55 -0.16
CA ALA A 55 -8.38 -1.08 1.05
C ALA A 55 -7.33 -1.50 2.09
N MET A 56 -7.69 -1.41 3.37
CA MET A 56 -6.86 -1.80 4.52
C MET A 56 -5.56 -1.02 4.70
N VAL A 57 -5.39 0.12 4.00
CA VAL A 57 -4.23 0.99 4.18
C VAL A 57 -4.67 2.32 4.79
N ARG A 58 -4.09 2.63 5.95
CA ARG A 58 -4.50 3.74 6.81
C ARG A 58 -4.36 5.12 6.16
N ASP A 59 -3.36 5.33 5.31
CA ASP A 59 -3.22 6.58 4.57
C ASP A 59 -4.38 6.82 3.58
N ASN A 60 -4.87 5.78 2.92
CA ASN A 60 -6.01 5.83 2.01
C ASN A 60 -7.31 6.11 2.76
N PHE A 61 -7.49 5.52 3.95
CA PHE A 61 -8.60 5.90 4.84
C PHE A 61 -8.51 7.36 5.25
N TRP A 62 -7.33 7.84 5.65
CA TRP A 62 -7.15 9.26 5.98
C TRP A 62 -7.44 10.19 4.79
N LEU A 63 -6.98 9.84 3.59
CA LEU A 63 -7.24 10.61 2.37
C LEU A 63 -8.73 10.65 2.04
N ASN A 64 -9.42 9.52 2.15
CA ASN A 64 -10.87 9.48 1.96
C ASN A 64 -11.61 10.33 2.99
N ASP A 65 -11.35 10.11 4.29
CA ASP A 65 -12.07 10.78 5.37
C ASP A 65 -11.79 12.29 5.42
N THR A 66 -10.58 12.70 5.03
CA THR A 66 -10.15 14.10 5.07
C THR A 66 -10.45 14.84 3.78
N LEU A 67 -10.21 14.23 2.62
CA LEU A 67 -10.22 14.93 1.33
C LEU A 67 -11.40 14.52 0.47
N PHE A 68 -11.55 13.23 0.20
CA PHE A 68 -12.32 12.81 -0.97
C PHE A 68 -13.78 12.46 -0.66
N ASN A 69 -14.06 11.94 0.54
CA ASN A 69 -15.38 11.51 1.00
C ASN A 69 -16.13 10.63 -0.02
N LEU A 70 -15.44 9.62 -0.56
CA LEU A 70 -15.91 8.78 -1.67
C LEU A 70 -16.81 7.62 -1.22
N GLY A 71 -16.87 7.37 0.09
CA GLY A 71 -17.53 6.19 0.65
C GLY A 71 -16.69 4.92 0.54
N GLN A 72 -17.21 3.81 1.07
CA GLN A 72 -16.49 2.53 1.13
C GLN A 72 -16.34 1.88 -0.25
N GLN A 73 -17.24 2.19 -1.20
CA GLN A 73 -17.20 1.64 -2.56
C GLN A 73 -15.96 2.06 -3.37
N ALA A 74 -15.25 3.11 -2.97
CA ALA A 74 -14.05 3.58 -3.66
C ALA A 74 -12.79 2.74 -3.34
N PHE A 75 -12.88 1.81 -2.38
CA PHE A 75 -11.75 1.01 -1.92
C PHE A 75 -11.67 -0.34 -2.64
N LEU A 76 -10.49 -0.63 -3.21
CA LEU A 76 -10.16 -1.91 -3.81
C LEU A 76 -9.17 -2.69 -2.92
N THR A 77 -9.47 -3.97 -2.70
CA THR A 77 -8.47 -4.91 -2.21
C THR A 77 -7.62 -5.31 -3.42
N MET A 78 -6.47 -4.66 -3.59
CA MET A 78 -5.66 -4.71 -4.82
C MET A 78 -4.31 -5.43 -4.68
N GLY A 79 -4.17 -6.28 -3.64
CA GLY A 79 -3.01 -7.15 -3.45
C GLY A 79 -1.65 -6.45 -3.42
N ALA A 80 -0.59 -7.16 -3.80
CA ALA A 80 0.80 -6.70 -3.77
C ALA A 80 1.47 -6.64 -5.15
N SER A 81 0.74 -6.84 -6.25
CA SER A 81 1.28 -6.85 -7.61
C SER A 81 0.36 -6.06 -8.55
N VAL A 82 0.88 -5.64 -9.70
CA VAL A 82 0.08 -4.93 -10.72
C VAL A 82 -1.05 -5.80 -11.27
N ALA A 83 -0.84 -7.11 -11.38
CA ALA A 83 -1.87 -8.06 -11.79
C ALA A 83 -3.02 -8.16 -10.78
N HIS A 84 -2.72 -8.09 -9.47
CA HIS A 84 -3.77 -8.02 -8.45
C HIS A 84 -4.60 -6.74 -8.56
N LEU A 85 -3.99 -5.61 -8.91
CA LEU A 85 -4.72 -4.36 -9.15
C LEU A 85 -5.65 -4.50 -10.37
N ALA A 86 -5.15 -5.02 -11.48
CA ALA A 86 -5.95 -5.24 -12.68
C ALA A 86 -7.13 -6.20 -12.40
N PHE A 87 -6.87 -7.31 -11.70
CA PHE A 87 -7.89 -8.27 -11.29
C PHE A 87 -8.93 -7.65 -10.34
N ALA A 88 -8.48 -6.94 -9.31
CA ALA A 88 -9.38 -6.29 -8.34
C ALA A 88 -10.28 -5.27 -9.03
N PHE A 89 -9.76 -4.53 -10.01
CA PHE A 89 -10.55 -3.61 -10.81
C PHE A 89 -11.57 -4.35 -11.69
N ALA A 90 -11.16 -5.38 -12.44
CA ALA A 90 -12.07 -6.16 -13.28
C ALA A 90 -13.18 -6.84 -12.47
N SER A 91 -12.84 -7.39 -11.30
CA SER A 91 -13.80 -7.94 -10.34
C SER A 91 -14.76 -6.86 -9.82
N HIS A 92 -14.25 -5.69 -9.46
CA HIS A 92 -15.06 -4.59 -8.95
C HIS A 92 -16.05 -4.04 -9.99
N THR A 93 -15.70 -4.04 -11.28
CA THR A 93 -16.61 -3.64 -12.36
C THR A 93 -17.62 -4.72 -12.73
N GLY A 94 -17.54 -5.92 -12.14
CA GLY A 94 -18.43 -7.04 -12.43
C GLY A 94 -18.11 -7.75 -13.74
N ALA A 95 -16.88 -7.65 -14.25
CA ALA A 95 -16.48 -8.34 -15.47
C ALA A 95 -16.61 -9.86 -15.30
N SER A 96 -17.22 -10.54 -16.28
CA SER A 96 -17.37 -11.99 -16.26
C SER A 96 -17.43 -12.58 -17.68
N PRO A 97 -16.60 -13.61 -18.00
CA PRO A 97 -15.53 -14.12 -17.16
C PRO A 97 -14.32 -13.16 -17.11
N ILE A 98 -13.48 -13.29 -16.08
CA ILE A 98 -12.15 -12.67 -16.05
C ILE A 98 -11.13 -13.70 -16.56
N ILE A 99 -10.41 -13.39 -17.64
CA ILE A 99 -9.39 -14.29 -18.22
C ILE A 99 -8.01 -13.82 -17.80
N LEU A 100 -7.27 -14.66 -17.06
CA LEU A 100 -5.88 -14.42 -16.68
C LEU A 100 -4.95 -14.98 -17.77
N ALA A 101 -4.12 -14.13 -18.37
CA ALA A 101 -3.14 -14.52 -19.38
C ALA A 101 -1.74 -14.00 -18.99
N GLY A 102 -0.70 -14.80 -19.22
CA GLY A 102 0.69 -14.48 -18.83
C GLY A 102 0.92 -14.35 -17.32
N GLN A 103 -0.03 -14.83 -16.49
CA GLN A 103 0.05 -14.86 -15.04
C GLN A 103 0.60 -16.19 -14.54
N ASP A 104 1.76 -16.61 -15.07
CA ASP A 104 2.27 -17.98 -14.92
C ASP A 104 2.55 -18.34 -13.46
N LEU A 105 3.07 -17.39 -12.67
CA LEU A 105 3.41 -17.59 -11.24
C LEU A 105 4.28 -18.82 -10.98
N ALA A 106 5.06 -19.21 -11.98
CA ALA A 106 5.95 -20.36 -12.01
C ALA A 106 7.11 -20.06 -12.96
N TYR A 107 8.22 -20.76 -12.77
CA TYR A 107 9.32 -20.75 -13.73
C TYR A 107 8.92 -21.52 -14.99
N GLY A 108 9.48 -21.14 -16.13
CA GLY A 108 9.36 -21.89 -17.38
C GLY A 108 9.92 -23.32 -17.27
N ALA A 109 9.65 -24.16 -18.28
CA ALA A 109 9.98 -25.59 -18.25
C ALA A 109 11.48 -25.91 -18.05
N ASP A 110 12.38 -24.99 -18.40
CA ASP A 110 13.83 -25.10 -18.16
C ASP A 110 14.25 -24.72 -16.72
N GLY A 111 13.30 -24.24 -15.92
CA GLY A 111 13.48 -23.77 -14.55
C GLY A 111 14.32 -22.49 -14.42
N LYS A 112 14.58 -21.78 -15.53
CA LYS A 112 15.46 -20.59 -15.58
C LYS A 112 14.73 -19.35 -16.06
N GLN A 113 13.68 -19.49 -16.85
CA GLN A 113 12.86 -18.37 -17.32
C GLN A 113 11.87 -17.94 -16.23
N SER A 114 11.94 -16.68 -15.80
CA SER A 114 11.05 -16.08 -14.80
C SER A 114 10.10 -15.02 -15.36
N HIS A 115 10.34 -14.55 -16.58
CA HIS A 115 9.56 -13.52 -17.27
C HIS A 115 9.39 -13.89 -18.75
N SER A 116 8.39 -13.28 -19.40
CA SER A 116 8.25 -13.33 -20.86
C SER A 116 9.44 -12.65 -21.53
N SER A 117 9.76 -13.04 -22.76
CA SER A 117 10.76 -12.33 -23.58
C SER A 117 10.34 -10.88 -23.87
N GLY A 118 11.33 -10.01 -24.01
CA GLY A 118 11.19 -8.57 -24.23
C GLY A 118 11.10 -7.73 -22.95
N THR A 119 11.39 -8.29 -21.77
CA THR A 119 11.39 -7.54 -20.50
C THR A 119 12.79 -7.07 -20.11
N ILE A 120 12.89 -6.14 -19.18
CA ILE A 120 14.19 -5.69 -18.62
C ILE A 120 14.94 -6.80 -17.87
N TYR A 121 14.27 -7.93 -17.62
CA TYR A 121 14.83 -9.12 -16.97
C TYR A 121 15.24 -10.19 -17.98
N ASP A 122 15.19 -9.90 -19.27
CA ASP A 122 15.69 -10.78 -20.32
C ASP A 122 17.20 -11.03 -20.13
N GLY A 123 17.57 -12.30 -19.91
CA GLY A 123 18.96 -12.70 -19.68
C GLY A 123 19.38 -12.72 -18.21
N ASP A 124 18.57 -12.18 -17.30
CA ASP A 124 18.75 -12.38 -15.87
C ASP A 124 18.32 -13.81 -15.52
N VAL A 125 19.29 -14.71 -15.47
CA VAL A 125 19.11 -15.96 -14.75
C VAL A 125 18.98 -15.58 -13.28
N TYR A 126 17.75 -15.42 -12.79
CA TYR A 126 17.45 -15.50 -11.36
C TYR A 126 17.74 -16.94 -10.93
N GLY A 127 19.03 -17.27 -10.86
CA GLY A 127 19.59 -18.49 -10.35
C GLY A 127 19.49 -18.46 -8.84
N LEU A 128 18.26 -18.37 -8.32
CA LEU A 128 18.00 -18.75 -6.95
C LEU A 128 18.40 -20.22 -6.84
N SER A 129 19.13 -20.53 -5.77
CA SER A 129 19.61 -21.87 -5.51
C SER A 129 18.41 -22.84 -5.51
N LYS A 130 18.63 -24.13 -5.80
CA LYS A 130 17.56 -25.15 -5.81
C LYS A 130 16.77 -25.19 -4.48
N GLN A 131 17.32 -24.63 -3.40
CA GLN A 131 16.72 -24.53 -2.06
C GLN A 131 15.66 -23.42 -1.91
N GLU A 132 15.52 -22.51 -2.87
CA GLU A 132 14.55 -21.40 -2.81
C GLU A 132 13.33 -21.62 -3.72
N LYS A 133 13.30 -22.74 -4.45
CA LYS A 133 12.17 -23.10 -5.32
C LYS A 133 11.12 -23.85 -4.53
N ILE A 134 9.88 -23.39 -4.66
CA ILE A 134 8.71 -23.97 -4.00
C ILE A 134 7.95 -24.77 -5.05
N GLU A 135 7.52 -25.98 -4.70
CA GLU A 135 6.69 -26.81 -5.57
C GLU A 135 5.22 -26.46 -5.40
N VAL A 136 4.53 -26.24 -6.52
CA VAL A 136 3.08 -26.01 -6.57
C VAL A 136 2.46 -26.82 -7.71
N GLU A 137 1.15 -27.05 -7.63
CA GLU A 137 0.42 -27.74 -8.68
C GLU A 137 0.47 -26.95 -10.00
N GLY A 138 0.79 -27.62 -11.10
CA GLY A 138 0.86 -27.03 -12.43
C GLY A 138 -0.49 -26.96 -13.16
N TYR A 139 -0.58 -26.09 -14.16
CA TYR A 139 -1.76 -25.90 -15.02
C TYR A 139 -2.30 -27.22 -15.62
N TYR A 140 -1.40 -28.08 -16.12
CA TYR A 140 -1.75 -29.38 -16.72
C TYR A 140 -1.80 -30.53 -15.69
N GLY A 141 -1.86 -30.22 -14.39
CA GLY A 141 -1.56 -31.15 -13.31
C GLY A 141 -0.06 -31.34 -13.10
N GLY A 142 0.31 -32.19 -12.14
CA GLY A 142 1.71 -32.38 -11.74
C GLY A 142 2.28 -31.15 -11.00
N THR A 143 3.60 -31.00 -11.03
CA THR A 143 4.32 -29.99 -10.23
C THR A 143 5.07 -29.02 -11.13
N VAL A 144 4.97 -27.72 -10.81
CA VAL A 144 5.82 -26.65 -11.33
C VAL A 144 6.56 -25.96 -10.18
N TYR A 145 7.70 -25.35 -10.49
CA TYR A 145 8.48 -24.61 -9.52
C TYR A 145 8.07 -23.14 -9.52
N THR A 146 7.93 -22.56 -8.34
CA THR A 146 7.66 -21.14 -8.11
C THR A 146 8.62 -20.58 -7.06
N ASN A 147 8.52 -19.28 -6.76
CA ASN A 147 9.21 -18.65 -5.64
C ASN A 147 8.21 -18.18 -4.59
N ARG A 148 8.72 -17.67 -3.47
CA ARG A 148 7.90 -17.22 -2.33
C ARG A 148 6.91 -16.11 -2.71
N ASP A 149 7.34 -15.11 -3.48
CA ASP A 149 6.50 -13.97 -3.83
C ASP A 149 5.37 -14.37 -4.78
N TRP A 150 5.68 -15.18 -5.79
CA TRP A 150 4.67 -15.72 -6.70
C TRP A 150 3.70 -16.68 -6.02
N GLN A 151 4.16 -17.48 -5.05
CA GLN A 151 3.26 -18.28 -4.23
C GLN A 151 2.31 -17.40 -3.43
N LEU A 152 2.79 -16.31 -2.83
CA LEU A 152 1.94 -15.34 -2.13
C LEU A 152 0.95 -14.66 -3.10
N PHE A 153 1.37 -14.36 -4.32
CA PHE A 153 0.49 -13.79 -5.34
C PHE A 153 -0.59 -14.77 -5.76
N LYS A 154 -0.23 -16.02 -6.03
CA LYS A 154 -1.17 -17.11 -6.29
C LYS A 154 -2.20 -17.25 -5.16
N GLN A 155 -1.74 -17.33 -3.91
CA GLN A 155 -2.61 -17.46 -2.75
C GLN A 155 -3.55 -16.26 -2.60
N TRP A 156 -3.10 -15.06 -2.98
CA TRP A 156 -3.95 -13.89 -2.94
C TRP A 156 -5.15 -14.01 -3.89
N PHE A 157 -4.94 -14.50 -5.12
CA PHE A 157 -6.04 -14.78 -6.07
C PHE A 157 -7.01 -15.81 -5.48
N GLU A 158 -6.49 -16.93 -4.99
CA GLU A 158 -7.29 -18.01 -4.39
C GLU A 158 -8.16 -17.48 -3.23
N LEU A 159 -7.60 -16.63 -2.37
CA LEU A 159 -8.32 -15.98 -1.29
C LEU A 159 -9.39 -14.98 -1.77
N GLN A 160 -9.19 -14.30 -2.90
CA GLN A 160 -10.23 -13.42 -3.46
C GLN A 160 -11.39 -14.24 -4.05
N LEU A 161 -11.08 -15.32 -4.77
CA LEU A 161 -12.07 -16.19 -5.39
C LEU A 161 -12.97 -16.87 -4.35
N LEU A 162 -12.42 -17.24 -3.18
CA LEU A 162 -13.22 -17.74 -2.06
C LEU A 162 -14.24 -16.73 -1.52
N LYS A 163 -14.00 -15.43 -1.70
CA LYS A 163 -14.91 -14.36 -1.26
C LYS A 163 -15.96 -13.98 -2.30
N GLN A 164 -15.82 -14.48 -3.53
CA GLN A 164 -16.67 -14.18 -4.68
C GLN A 164 -16.95 -15.46 -5.47
N PRO A 165 -17.66 -16.44 -4.88
CA PRO A 165 -17.89 -17.76 -5.49
C PRO A 165 -18.67 -17.70 -6.81
N GLU A 166 -19.39 -16.60 -7.07
CA GLU A 166 -20.11 -16.32 -8.31
C GLU A 166 -19.21 -15.84 -9.46
N SER A 167 -18.00 -15.39 -9.16
CA SER A 167 -17.07 -14.88 -10.17
C SER A 167 -16.50 -16.02 -11.01
N VAL A 168 -16.72 -15.98 -12.32
CA VAL A 168 -16.10 -16.93 -13.26
C VAL A 168 -14.74 -16.40 -13.66
N VAL A 169 -13.68 -17.06 -13.20
CA VAL A 169 -12.30 -16.68 -13.53
C VAL A 169 -11.64 -17.83 -14.28
N ILE A 170 -11.11 -17.51 -15.45
CA ILE A 170 -10.43 -18.44 -16.34
C ILE A 170 -8.93 -18.25 -16.17
N ASN A 171 -8.24 -19.34 -15.89
CA ASN A 171 -6.79 -19.38 -15.99
C ASN A 171 -6.42 -19.81 -17.41
N ALA A 172 -5.80 -18.90 -18.17
CA ALA A 172 -5.28 -19.12 -19.52
C ALA A 172 -3.76 -18.90 -19.54
N THR A 173 -3.07 -19.52 -18.59
CA THR A 173 -1.62 -19.46 -18.39
C THR A 173 -1.00 -20.84 -18.61
N GLU A 174 -1.16 -21.36 -19.82
CA GLU A 174 -0.68 -22.69 -20.18
C GLU A 174 0.79 -22.89 -19.80
N GLY A 175 1.06 -23.87 -18.92
CA GLY A 175 2.41 -24.17 -18.43
C GLY A 175 2.81 -23.48 -17.11
N GLY A 176 1.98 -22.57 -16.60
CA GLY A 176 2.15 -21.94 -15.30
C GLY A 176 1.63 -22.78 -14.12
N ALA A 177 1.51 -22.12 -12.97
CA ALA A 177 0.89 -22.67 -11.78
C ALA A 177 -0.64 -22.73 -11.90
N ARG A 178 -1.22 -23.79 -11.34
CA ARG A 178 -2.67 -23.89 -11.14
C ARG A 178 -3.11 -22.87 -10.09
N ILE A 179 -4.15 -22.09 -10.36
CA ILE A 179 -4.75 -21.17 -9.38
C ILE A 179 -6.10 -21.75 -8.93
N LYS A 180 -6.23 -22.17 -7.67
CA LYS A 180 -7.47 -22.79 -7.17
C LYS A 180 -8.65 -21.81 -7.23
N GLY A 181 -9.80 -22.32 -7.64
CA GLY A 181 -11.02 -21.53 -7.85
C GLY A 181 -11.13 -20.92 -9.26
N THR A 182 -10.15 -21.14 -10.13
CA THR A 182 -10.26 -20.79 -11.56
C THR A 182 -10.68 -22.01 -12.39
N VAL A 183 -11.09 -21.75 -13.64
CA VAL A 183 -11.29 -22.76 -14.68
C VAL A 183 -10.10 -22.72 -15.64
N GLU A 184 -9.39 -23.82 -15.80
CA GLU A 184 -8.32 -23.94 -16.79
C GLU A 184 -8.92 -23.99 -18.21
N LEU A 185 -8.58 -23.02 -19.06
CA LEU A 185 -9.00 -22.98 -20.46
C LEU A 185 -7.91 -22.31 -21.31
N PRO A 186 -7.42 -22.94 -22.39
CA PRO A 186 -6.38 -22.37 -23.23
C PRO A 186 -6.76 -20.98 -23.75
N LEU A 187 -5.80 -20.05 -23.83
CA LEU A 187 -6.07 -18.65 -24.18
C LEU A 187 -6.78 -18.53 -25.53
N LYS A 188 -6.36 -19.33 -26.50
CA LYS A 188 -6.98 -19.39 -27.83
C LYS A 188 -8.46 -19.75 -27.76
N GLU A 189 -8.82 -20.72 -26.92
CA GLU A 189 -10.20 -21.17 -26.74
C GLU A 189 -11.02 -20.15 -25.93
N ALA A 190 -10.44 -19.57 -24.88
CA ALA A 190 -11.08 -18.53 -24.07
C ALA A 190 -11.44 -17.31 -24.92
N VAL A 191 -10.51 -16.82 -25.74
CA VAL A 191 -10.73 -15.70 -26.67
C VAL A 191 -11.81 -16.05 -27.70
N ALA A 192 -11.73 -17.23 -28.33
CA ALA A 192 -12.72 -17.65 -29.32
C ALA A 192 -14.14 -17.77 -28.73
N ARG A 193 -14.25 -18.14 -27.45
CA ARG A 193 -15.54 -18.34 -26.78
C ARG A 193 -16.15 -17.06 -26.22
N TYR A 194 -15.33 -16.18 -25.64
CA TYR A 194 -15.83 -15.05 -24.84
C TYR A 194 -15.55 -13.67 -25.47
N CYS A 195 -14.52 -13.54 -26.30
CA CYS A 195 -14.14 -12.28 -26.94
C CYS A 195 -14.75 -12.17 -28.35
N VAL A 196 -16.06 -12.42 -28.46
CA VAL A 196 -16.79 -12.46 -29.75
C VAL A 196 -17.36 -11.11 -30.18
N ARG A 197 -17.24 -10.08 -29.34
CA ARG A 197 -17.68 -8.71 -29.61
C ARG A 197 -16.59 -7.73 -29.19
N GLU A 198 -16.48 -6.64 -29.93
CA GLU A 198 -15.66 -5.50 -29.53
C GLU A 198 -16.39 -4.71 -28.44
N VAL A 199 -15.64 -4.19 -27.48
CA VAL A 199 -16.14 -3.38 -26.37
C VAL A 199 -15.36 -2.08 -26.35
N ASN A 200 -16.06 -0.95 -26.43
CA ASN A 200 -15.45 0.37 -26.28
C ASN A 200 -15.39 0.75 -24.80
N ILE A 201 -14.26 0.46 -24.15
CA ILE A 201 -14.08 0.72 -22.71
C ILE A 201 -14.25 2.20 -22.36
N LEU A 202 -13.88 3.13 -23.24
CA LEU A 202 -14.06 4.56 -22.96
C LEU A 202 -15.52 4.97 -22.92
N GLU A 203 -16.37 4.38 -23.76
CA GLU A 203 -17.81 4.64 -23.72
C GLU A 203 -18.43 4.07 -22.45
N GLU A 204 -18.09 2.82 -22.09
CA GLU A 204 -18.55 2.20 -20.84
C GLU A 204 -18.15 3.04 -19.62
N LEU A 205 -16.91 3.55 -19.58
CA LEU A 205 -16.41 4.37 -18.47
C LEU A 205 -17.02 5.78 -18.44
N LYS A 206 -17.42 6.36 -19.57
CA LYS A 206 -18.07 7.69 -19.61
C LYS A 206 -19.42 7.69 -18.89
N GLU A 207 -20.16 6.58 -18.99
CA GLU A 207 -21.47 6.41 -18.36
C GLU A 207 -21.37 6.09 -16.86
N THR A 208 -20.16 5.81 -16.35
CA THR A 208 -19.99 5.53 -14.92
C THR A 208 -20.17 6.79 -14.05
N PRO A 209 -20.85 6.67 -12.89
CA PRO A 209 -20.96 7.77 -11.95
C PRO A 209 -19.59 8.29 -11.53
N LYS A 210 -19.37 9.60 -11.69
CA LYS A 210 -18.14 10.25 -11.25
C LYS A 210 -18.27 10.67 -9.80
N TYR A 211 -17.24 10.35 -9.02
CA TYR A 211 -17.11 10.92 -7.69
C TYR A 211 -16.84 12.44 -7.79
N SER A 212 -17.70 13.25 -7.17
CA SER A 212 -17.52 14.69 -7.15
C SER A 212 -16.58 15.08 -6.02
N LEU A 213 -15.49 15.76 -6.38
CA LEU A 213 -14.57 16.36 -5.42
C LEU A 213 -14.96 17.82 -5.18
N ASN A 214 -14.92 18.25 -3.91
CA ASN A 214 -15.17 19.65 -3.55
C ASN A 214 -13.89 20.28 -2.99
N ALA A 215 -13.24 21.09 -3.81
CA ALA A 215 -11.97 21.72 -3.46
C ALA A 215 -12.08 22.58 -2.18
N LEU A 216 -13.15 23.36 -2.00
CA LEU A 216 -13.33 24.19 -0.80
C LEU A 216 -13.42 23.33 0.48
N ILE A 217 -14.16 22.21 0.42
CA ILE A 217 -14.26 21.27 1.53
C ILE A 217 -12.90 20.61 1.80
N MET A 218 -12.21 20.14 0.76
CA MET A 218 -10.87 19.55 0.87
C MET A 218 -9.89 20.52 1.55
N GLN A 219 -9.84 21.78 1.11
CA GLN A 219 -8.97 22.80 1.67
C GLN A 219 -9.29 23.05 3.16
N ARG A 220 -10.57 23.21 3.49
CA ARG A 220 -11.02 23.40 4.88
C ARG A 220 -10.60 22.22 5.77
N ASN A 221 -10.78 21.00 5.28
CA ASN A 221 -10.44 19.80 6.03
C ASN A 221 -8.92 19.63 6.19
N LEU A 222 -8.11 19.97 5.18
CA LEU A 222 -6.65 20.03 5.29
C LEU A 222 -6.19 21.03 6.36
N VAL A 223 -6.76 22.23 6.38
CA VAL A 223 -6.45 23.25 7.40
C VAL A 223 -6.80 22.74 8.80
N LYS A 224 -7.95 22.08 8.96
CA LYS A 224 -8.35 21.45 10.22
C LYS A 224 -7.37 20.35 10.63
N ALA A 225 -7.06 19.41 9.74
CA ALA A 225 -6.12 18.33 10.00
C ALA A 225 -4.74 18.85 10.42
N LYS A 226 -4.22 19.88 9.75
CA LYS A 226 -2.97 20.55 10.14
C LYS A 226 -3.05 21.12 11.56
N LYS A 227 -4.14 21.79 11.91
CA LYS A 227 -4.36 22.37 13.24
C LYS A 227 -4.38 21.29 14.33
N ASP A 228 -5.10 20.20 14.08
CA ASP A 228 -5.21 19.08 15.03
C ASP A 228 -3.84 18.40 15.24
N LEU A 229 -3.08 18.18 14.17
CA LEU A 229 -1.71 17.65 14.25
C LEU A 229 -0.73 18.62 14.93
N ALA A 230 -0.87 19.93 14.73
CA ALA A 230 -0.05 20.92 15.45
C ALA A 230 -0.35 20.93 16.95
N LYS A 231 -1.61 20.72 17.34
CA LYS A 231 -1.99 20.55 18.76
C LYS A 231 -1.37 19.28 19.33
N PHE A 232 -1.45 18.16 18.62
CA PHE A 232 -0.81 16.91 19.01
C PHE A 232 0.72 17.07 19.16
N LEU A 233 1.38 17.71 18.19
CA LEU A 233 2.82 18.03 18.27
C LEU A 233 3.18 18.82 19.55
N LYS A 234 2.37 19.83 19.89
CA LYS A 234 2.56 20.60 21.13
C LYS A 234 2.43 19.72 22.38
N GLN A 235 1.48 18.80 22.40
CA GLN A 235 1.31 17.84 23.50
C GLN A 235 2.52 16.90 23.62
N THR A 236 2.99 16.33 22.51
CA THR A 236 4.18 15.47 22.47
C THR A 236 5.43 16.20 22.97
N ARG A 237 5.67 17.44 22.53
CA ARG A 237 6.80 18.26 22.99
C ARG A 237 6.69 18.60 24.47
N SER A 238 5.49 18.91 24.96
CA SER A 238 5.26 19.14 26.38
C SER A 238 5.56 17.90 27.21
N MET A 239 5.18 16.71 26.73
CA MET A 239 5.48 15.45 27.41
C MET A 239 6.98 15.18 27.48
N LEU A 240 7.69 15.38 26.36
CA LEU A 240 9.16 15.26 26.32
C LEU A 240 9.83 16.19 27.34
N GLN A 241 9.43 17.47 27.37
CA GLN A 241 9.95 18.44 28.34
C GLN A 241 9.72 18.04 29.80
N LYS A 242 8.62 17.34 30.10
CA LYS A 242 8.38 16.81 31.45
C LYS A 242 9.34 15.67 31.76
N LEU A 243 9.52 14.73 30.84
CA LEU A 243 10.47 13.63 31.02
C LEU A 243 11.92 14.13 31.13
N ASP A 244 12.28 15.20 30.41
CA ASP A 244 13.62 15.79 30.47
C ASP A 244 13.97 16.37 31.85
N LYS A 245 12.96 16.75 32.64
CA LYS A 245 13.16 17.20 34.03
C LYS A 245 13.40 16.05 35.01
N ILE A 246 13.12 14.81 34.61
CA ILE A 246 13.38 13.64 35.43
C ILE A 246 14.88 13.34 35.36
N ASN A 247 15.56 13.51 36.50
CA ASN A 247 16.97 13.18 36.67
C ASN A 247 17.10 11.99 37.61
N LEU A 248 17.48 10.84 37.05
CA LEU A 248 17.73 9.60 37.80
C LEU A 248 19.24 9.39 37.91
N THR A 249 19.69 9.01 39.10
CA THR A 249 21.06 8.54 39.39
C THR A 249 21.02 7.21 40.15
N PRO A 250 22.13 6.46 40.25
CA PRO A 250 22.18 5.23 41.05
C PRO A 250 21.77 5.40 42.52
N ALA A 251 21.82 6.63 43.06
CA ALA A 251 21.39 6.96 44.42
C ALA A 251 19.90 7.33 44.53
N THR A 252 19.13 7.23 43.44
CA THR A 252 17.70 7.61 43.42
C THR A 252 16.88 6.69 44.29
N THR A 253 16.05 7.28 45.16
CA THR A 253 15.15 6.51 46.04
C THR A 253 14.06 5.82 45.24
N GLU A 254 13.56 4.69 45.76
CA GLU A 254 12.43 3.97 45.17
C GLU A 254 11.19 4.86 45.00
N LYS A 255 10.89 5.72 45.99
CA LYS A 255 9.79 6.69 45.91
C LYS A 255 9.93 7.63 44.70
N ALA A 256 11.13 8.12 44.42
CA ALA A 256 11.39 8.98 43.27
C ALA A 256 11.30 8.20 41.94
N MET A 257 11.75 6.94 41.91
CA MET A 257 11.57 6.06 40.74
C MET A 257 10.09 5.78 40.45
N VAL A 258 9.27 5.52 41.47
CA VAL A 258 7.82 5.34 41.33
C VAL A 258 7.15 6.62 40.80
N ALA A 259 7.57 7.79 41.27
CA ALA A 259 7.09 9.06 40.75
C ALA A 259 7.46 9.25 39.26
N ALA A 260 8.69 8.91 38.87
CA ALA A 260 9.12 8.95 37.47
C ALA A 260 8.30 7.99 36.59
N LEU A 261 8.07 6.76 37.05
CA LEU A 261 7.19 5.79 36.38
C LEU A 261 5.76 6.29 36.23
N THR A 262 5.25 7.01 37.24
CA THR A 262 3.91 7.60 37.19
C THR A 262 3.82 8.69 36.12
N GLU A 263 4.82 9.55 35.99
CA GLU A 263 4.84 10.55 34.91
C GLU A 263 5.01 9.87 33.54
N MET A 264 5.87 8.85 33.44
CA MET A 264 6.09 8.09 32.21
C MET A 264 4.83 7.41 31.66
N LYS A 265 3.87 7.01 32.51
CA LYS A 265 2.58 6.46 32.06
C LYS A 265 1.79 7.42 31.18
N GLU A 266 2.01 8.72 31.29
CA GLU A 266 1.31 9.71 30.45
C GLU A 266 1.72 9.62 28.97
N THR A 267 2.86 8.99 28.66
CA THR A 267 3.27 8.66 27.28
C THR A 267 2.28 7.73 26.58
N ASP A 268 1.52 6.91 27.33
CA ASP A 268 0.51 5.99 26.77
C ASP A 268 -0.57 6.76 26.00
N LYS A 269 -0.92 7.97 26.45
CA LYS A 269 -1.91 8.82 25.76
C LYS A 269 -1.44 9.23 24.36
N ILE A 270 -0.13 9.43 24.19
CA ILE A 270 0.48 9.74 22.88
C ILE A 270 0.41 8.49 21.98
N ILE A 271 0.74 7.31 22.52
CA ILE A 271 0.70 6.04 21.77
C ILE A 271 -0.73 5.72 21.32
N ILE A 272 -1.72 5.85 22.22
CA ILE A 272 -3.13 5.62 21.91
C ILE A 272 -3.59 6.55 20.78
N TYR A 273 -3.30 7.85 20.89
CA TYR A 273 -3.66 8.81 19.84
C TYR A 273 -3.05 8.45 18.48
N ILE A 274 -1.77 8.07 18.43
CA ILE A 274 -1.14 7.64 17.17
C ILE A 274 -1.83 6.40 16.62
N ASN A 275 -2.22 5.44 17.48
CA ASN A 275 -2.87 4.21 17.04
C ASN A 275 -4.26 4.42 16.44
N GLU A 276 -5.01 5.39 16.97
CA GLU A 276 -6.35 5.74 16.48
C GLU A 276 -6.31 6.68 15.27
N HIS A 277 -5.24 7.47 15.12
CA HIS A 277 -5.12 8.43 14.03
C HIS A 277 -4.55 7.80 12.75
N ASN A 278 -5.38 7.61 11.73
CA ASN A 278 -5.03 6.96 10.46
C ASN A 278 -3.67 7.42 9.85
N LEU A 279 -3.45 8.72 9.64
CA LEU A 279 -2.19 9.23 9.06
C LEU A 279 -0.97 8.99 9.96
N LEU A 280 -1.05 9.34 11.24
CA LEU A 280 0.05 9.15 12.18
C LEU A 280 0.37 7.66 12.37
N ARG A 281 -0.64 6.80 12.48
CA ARG A 281 -0.46 5.35 12.55
C ARG A 281 0.36 4.82 11.39
N HIS A 282 0.08 5.31 10.17
CA HIS A 282 0.80 4.92 8.97
C HIS A 282 2.26 5.38 9.02
N VAL A 283 2.50 6.65 9.32
CA VAL A 283 3.85 7.26 9.34
C VAL A 283 4.72 6.70 10.47
N LEU A 284 4.15 6.49 11.66
CA LEU A 284 4.86 6.12 12.88
C LEU A 284 4.79 4.62 13.19
N GLN A 285 4.25 3.79 12.30
CA GLN A 285 4.15 2.35 12.51
C GLN A 285 5.49 1.69 12.87
N PRO A 286 6.59 1.93 12.14
CA PRO A 286 7.87 1.30 12.46
C PRO A 286 8.40 1.75 13.83
N VAL A 287 8.20 3.03 14.16
CA VAL A 287 8.62 3.62 15.43
C VAL A 287 7.90 2.94 16.59
N ILE A 288 6.57 2.82 16.51
CA ILE A 288 5.76 2.15 17.52
C ILE A 288 6.22 0.70 17.72
N VAL A 289 6.33 -0.07 16.64
CA VAL A 289 6.71 -1.49 16.72
C VAL A 289 8.10 -1.65 17.34
N ASN A 290 9.06 -0.85 16.92
CA ASN A 290 10.42 -0.89 17.47
C ASN A 290 10.45 -0.49 18.95
N THR A 291 9.71 0.55 19.34
CA THR A 291 9.59 0.98 20.74
C THR A 291 9.00 -0.14 21.61
N PHE A 292 7.91 -0.79 21.19
CA PHE A 292 7.34 -1.92 21.93
C PHE A 292 8.32 -3.10 22.04
N ASN A 293 9.01 -3.45 20.95
CA ASN A 293 10.02 -4.51 20.98
C ASN A 293 11.16 -4.22 21.97
N ASN A 294 11.56 -2.95 22.09
CA ASN A 294 12.57 -2.52 23.06
C ASN A 294 12.04 -2.49 24.49
N PHE A 295 10.76 -2.17 24.70
CA PHE A 295 10.12 -2.27 26.01
C PHE A 295 10.18 -3.70 26.57
N TYR A 296 9.88 -4.71 25.74
CA TYR A 296 9.94 -6.12 26.15
C TYR A 296 11.35 -6.62 26.50
N ARG A 297 12.40 -5.86 26.18
CA ARG A 297 13.79 -6.18 26.55
C ARG A 297 14.20 -5.61 27.91
N ILE A 298 13.40 -4.70 28.47
CA ILE A 298 13.66 -4.10 29.77
C ILE A 298 13.18 -5.08 30.87
N PRO A 299 14.03 -5.48 31.84
CA PRO A 299 13.64 -6.41 32.89
C PRO A 299 12.50 -5.87 33.77
N GLU A 300 11.54 -6.72 34.15
CA GLU A 300 10.43 -6.36 35.06
C GLU A 300 10.86 -6.37 36.54
N LYS A 301 11.94 -5.66 36.86
CA LYS A 301 12.47 -5.55 38.24
C LYS A 301 12.65 -4.09 38.60
N MET A 302 12.16 -3.69 39.78
CA MET A 302 12.39 -2.34 40.29
C MET A 302 13.89 -2.11 40.53
N GLY A 303 14.45 -1.08 39.91
CA GLY A 303 15.85 -0.72 40.01
C GLY A 303 16.20 0.49 39.14
N TYR A 304 17.29 1.19 39.49
CA TYR A 304 17.73 2.40 38.78
C TYR A 304 17.90 2.16 37.28
N GLU A 305 18.65 1.12 36.90
CA GLU A 305 18.95 0.80 35.49
C GLU A 305 17.67 0.60 34.68
N THR A 306 16.77 -0.25 35.18
CA THR A 306 15.47 -0.52 34.55
C THR A 306 14.63 0.74 34.33
N VAL A 307 14.50 1.58 35.36
CA VAL A 307 13.67 2.80 35.28
C VAL A 307 14.33 3.85 34.38
N ASN A 308 15.66 3.94 34.41
CA ASN A 308 16.42 4.86 33.56
C ASN A 308 16.38 4.44 32.08
N ASP A 309 16.48 3.15 31.77
CA ASP A 309 16.36 2.63 30.41
C ASP A 309 14.95 2.85 29.84
N ASN A 310 13.91 2.66 30.66
CA ASN A 310 12.54 2.99 30.29
C ASN A 310 12.39 4.49 29.97
N LEU A 311 12.91 5.36 30.86
CA LEU A 311 12.88 6.81 30.67
C LEU A 311 13.57 7.22 29.37
N LYS A 312 14.75 6.66 29.08
CA LYS A 312 15.50 6.92 27.85
C LYS A 312 14.71 6.46 26.62
N LEU A 313 14.17 5.25 26.64
CA LEU A 313 13.36 4.71 25.53
C LEU A 313 12.15 5.60 25.22
N GLN A 314 11.45 6.09 26.25
CA GLN A 314 10.31 6.99 26.07
C GLN A 314 10.71 8.36 25.54
N LYS A 315 11.82 8.93 26.01
CA LYS A 315 12.36 10.18 25.46
C LYS A 315 12.70 10.03 23.98
N ASP A 316 13.42 8.97 23.62
CA ASP A 316 13.79 8.68 22.23
C ASP A 316 12.54 8.51 21.35
N PHE A 317 11.52 7.79 21.84
CA PHE A 317 10.23 7.68 21.18
C PHE A 317 9.57 9.04 20.94
N LEU A 318 9.44 9.88 21.97
CA LEU A 318 8.79 11.19 21.86
C LEU A 318 9.54 12.15 20.94
N VAL A 319 10.88 12.10 20.91
CA VAL A 319 11.71 12.88 19.97
C VAL A 319 11.35 12.51 18.53
N VAL A 320 11.33 11.22 18.20
CA VAL A 320 11.01 10.76 16.84
C VAL A 320 9.56 11.08 16.47
N VAL A 321 8.61 10.91 17.39
CA VAL A 321 7.20 11.27 17.17
C VAL A 321 7.06 12.76 16.89
N ALA A 322 7.71 13.63 17.68
CA ALA A 322 7.64 15.08 17.50
C ALA A 322 8.24 15.49 16.14
N ALA A 323 9.43 15.02 15.79
CA ALA A 323 10.08 15.33 14.52
C ALA A 323 9.26 14.85 13.31
N SER A 324 8.72 13.63 13.37
CA SER A 324 7.90 13.07 12.29
C SER A 324 6.58 13.85 12.12
N THR A 325 5.93 14.18 13.23
CA THR A 325 4.67 14.95 13.23
C THR A 325 4.90 16.35 12.69
N GLU A 326 5.99 17.02 13.07
CA GLU A 326 6.37 18.33 12.53
C GLU A 326 6.59 18.27 11.02
N ARG A 327 7.27 17.23 10.51
CA ARG A 327 7.43 17.02 9.07
C ARG A 327 6.09 16.88 8.36
N VAL A 328 5.15 16.12 8.94
CA VAL A 328 3.79 15.98 8.39
C VAL A 328 3.07 17.33 8.37
N VAL A 329 3.12 18.10 9.47
CA VAL A 329 2.51 19.45 9.54
C VAL A 329 3.07 20.39 8.47
N ASN A 330 4.39 20.36 8.24
CA ASN A 330 5.04 21.17 7.22
C ASN A 330 4.64 20.76 5.80
N ILE A 331 4.52 19.45 5.53
CA ILE A 331 4.02 18.94 4.26
C ILE A 331 2.56 19.38 4.04
N LEU A 332 1.70 19.28 5.06
CA LEU A 332 0.32 19.76 4.95
C LEU A 332 0.25 21.27 4.70
N GLN A 333 1.09 22.06 5.38
CA GLN A 333 1.18 23.50 5.13
C GLN A 333 1.52 23.80 3.67
N LYS A 334 2.58 23.18 3.14
CA LYS A 334 2.98 23.35 1.74
C LYS A 334 1.82 23.00 0.78
N ASN A 335 1.15 21.87 1.02
CA ASN A 335 0.02 21.46 0.19
C ASN A 335 -1.18 22.43 0.30
N ILE A 336 -1.46 22.99 1.47
CA ILE A 336 -2.52 24.00 1.64
C ILE A 336 -2.19 25.25 0.82
N ASP A 337 -0.94 25.70 0.84
CA ASP A 337 -0.49 26.88 0.10
C ASP A 337 -0.56 26.66 -1.41
N ASP A 338 -0.16 25.48 -1.88
CA ASP A 338 -0.25 25.11 -3.29
C ASP A 338 -1.71 24.94 -3.73
N PHE A 339 -2.55 24.30 -2.92
CA PHE A 339 -3.97 24.12 -3.20
C PHE A 339 -4.73 25.45 -3.26
N ALA A 340 -4.34 26.44 -2.45
CA ALA A 340 -4.91 27.78 -2.49
C ALA A 340 -4.65 28.50 -3.83
N LYS A 341 -3.58 28.16 -4.54
CA LYS A 341 -3.30 28.68 -5.89
C LYS A 341 -4.27 28.08 -6.92
N TYR A 342 -4.59 26.79 -6.78
CA TYR A 342 -5.52 26.09 -7.67
C TYR A 342 -6.98 26.53 -7.54
N ILE A 343 -7.44 26.94 -6.35
CA ILE A 343 -8.82 27.43 -6.16
C ILE A 343 -9.01 28.86 -6.71
N LYS A 344 -7.93 29.64 -6.76
CA LYS A 344 -7.96 31.04 -7.22
C LYS A 344 -7.77 31.20 -8.73
N ALA A 345 -7.24 30.18 -9.40
CA ALA A 345 -7.15 30.07 -10.85
C ALA A 345 -8.46 29.50 -11.40
#